data_AF-A0A067QJJ7-F1
#
_entry.id   AF-A0A067QJJ7-F1
#
_cell.length_a   1.000
_cell.length_b   1.000
_cell.length_c   1.000
_cell.angle_alpha   90.00
_cell.angle_beta   90.00
_cell.angle_gamma   90.00
#
_symmetry.space_group_name_H-M   'P 1'
#
loop_
_entity.id
_entity.type
_entity.pdbx_description
1 polymer ?
#
loop_
_entity_poly.entity_id
_entity_poly.type
_entity_poly.pdbx_seq_one_letter_code
_entity_poly.pdbx_strand_id
1 'polypeptide(L)'
;MAKVLAFSRILRSLHNTKYISRSLIKCQHTSAPLQCSSKTQPLPKKEIVEVTFVKANGERIKVKGKEGDSLLDIVVNNSVDLDGYGACEGTLTCSTCHLIFKKEDFDRLPDKATDEELDMLDLAYDLADTSRLGCQIIMRKDLSGLEVRVPATVNDARS
;
A
#
# COMPACT_ATOMS: atom_id res chain seq x y z
N MET A 1 51.41 -44.81 -4.86
CA MET A 1 51.01 -43.71 -5.77
C MET A 1 50.40 -42.60 -4.89
N ALA A 2 51.21 -41.69 -4.33
CA ALA A 2 51.43 -40.29 -4.75
C ALA A 2 50.13 -39.48 -4.97
N LYS A 3 49.91 -38.23 -4.51
CA LYS A 3 50.60 -37.22 -3.69
C LYS A 3 49.56 -36.10 -3.42
N VAL A 4 49.58 -35.53 -2.21
CA VAL A 4 49.60 -34.07 -1.88
C VAL A 4 48.40 -33.14 -2.17
N LEU A 5 48.08 -32.38 -1.11
CA LEU A 5 47.21 -31.19 -0.97
C LEU A 5 47.64 -29.98 -1.85
N ALA A 6 46.68 -29.21 -2.39
CA ALA A 6 46.88 -27.83 -2.86
C ALA A 6 45.52 -27.09 -2.87
N PHE A 7 45.29 -26.11 -1.98
CA PHE A 7 45.66 -24.67 -2.03
C PHE A 7 44.59 -23.77 -2.66
N SER A 8 44.33 -22.68 -1.93
CA SER A 8 43.34 -21.62 -2.05
C SER A 8 43.37 -20.79 -3.35
N ARG A 9 42.30 -20.00 -3.59
CA ARG A 9 42.25 -18.71 -4.34
C ARG A 9 40.79 -18.20 -4.40
N ILE A 10 40.31 -17.30 -3.53
CA ILE A 10 40.57 -15.84 -3.40
C ILE A 10 40.34 -15.04 -4.71
N LEU A 11 39.27 -14.24 -4.65
CA LEU A 11 39.00 -12.89 -5.18
C LEU A 11 39.33 -12.56 -6.65
N ARG A 12 38.29 -12.17 -7.40
CA ARG A 12 38.40 -11.50 -8.72
C ARG A 12 38.31 -9.98 -8.57
N SER A 13 39.32 -9.33 -9.15
CA SER A 13 39.34 -8.04 -9.87
C SER A 13 38.77 -6.80 -9.16
N LEU A 14 39.56 -5.84 -8.65
CA LEU A 14 40.45 -4.90 -9.35
C LEU A 14 39.86 -4.33 -10.65
N HIS A 15 39.40 -3.06 -10.60
CA HIS A 15 40.13 -1.96 -11.24
C HIS A 15 39.67 -0.60 -10.68
N ASN A 16 40.50 -0.03 -9.81
CA ASN A 16 40.42 1.36 -9.36
C ASN A 16 41.50 2.12 -10.12
N THR A 17 41.10 3.07 -10.99
CA THR A 17 42.02 3.96 -11.69
C THR A 17 41.75 5.41 -11.34
N LYS A 18 42.54 5.87 -10.37
CA LYS A 18 43.44 7.03 -10.47
C LYS A 18 42.84 8.35 -10.96
N TYR A 19 42.42 9.09 -9.96
CA TYR A 19 42.61 10.53 -9.75
C TYR A 19 43.90 11.10 -10.39
N ILE A 20 43.81 12.05 -11.33
CA ILE A 20 44.86 13.04 -11.66
C ILE A 20 44.27 14.36 -12.20
N SER A 21 44.60 15.44 -11.50
CA SER A 21 44.96 16.81 -11.92
C SER A 21 43.99 17.78 -12.62
N ARG A 22 43.72 18.87 -11.87
CA ARG A 22 43.65 20.30 -12.25
C ARG A 22 43.97 20.69 -13.71
N SER A 23 43.09 21.51 -14.28
CA SER A 23 43.47 22.79 -14.92
C SER A 23 42.28 23.75 -15.08
N LEU A 24 42.58 25.03 -14.84
CA LEU A 24 41.71 26.20 -14.88
C LEU A 24 41.31 26.55 -16.31
N ILE A 25 40.01 26.59 -16.65
CA ILE A 25 39.54 27.25 -17.88
C ILE A 25 38.18 27.95 -17.63
N LYS A 26 38.26 29.28 -17.55
CA LYS A 26 37.29 30.31 -18.00
C LYS A 26 35.83 30.23 -17.55
N CYS A 27 35.47 31.11 -16.62
CA CYS A 27 34.13 31.71 -16.57
C CYS A 27 33.88 32.49 -17.87
N GLN A 28 32.90 32.06 -18.66
CA GLN A 28 32.28 32.89 -19.68
C GLN A 28 30.81 33.05 -19.29
N HIS A 29 30.49 34.26 -18.84
CA HIS A 29 29.14 34.74 -18.68
C HIS A 29 28.41 34.60 -20.02
N THR A 30 27.47 33.66 -20.09
CA THR A 30 26.34 33.76 -21.01
C THR A 30 25.08 33.63 -20.16
N SER A 31 24.33 34.73 -20.09
CA SER A 31 23.06 34.82 -19.40
C SER A 31 22.04 33.95 -20.14
N ALA A 32 21.94 32.68 -19.74
CA ALA A 32 20.82 31.83 -20.13
C ALA A 32 19.57 32.33 -19.36
N PRO A 33 18.45 32.61 -20.03
CA PRO A 33 17.21 32.92 -19.33
C PRO A 33 16.77 31.67 -18.55
N LEU A 34 16.55 31.83 -17.24
CA LEU A 34 15.89 30.86 -16.40
C LEU A 34 14.45 30.71 -16.88
N GLN A 35 14.22 29.74 -17.76
CA GLN A 35 12.88 29.41 -18.20
C GLN A 35 12.23 28.55 -17.12
N CYS A 36 11.51 29.22 -16.21
CA CYS A 36 10.67 28.60 -15.21
C CYS A 36 9.46 27.96 -15.93
N SER A 37 9.64 26.74 -16.44
CA SER A 37 8.55 25.95 -16.99
C SER A 37 7.88 25.19 -15.85
N SER A 38 7.05 25.89 -15.08
CA SER A 38 6.06 25.24 -14.22
C SER A 38 5.08 24.51 -15.14
N LYS A 39 5.39 23.25 -15.47
CA LYS A 39 4.39 22.31 -15.96
C LYS A 39 3.39 22.13 -14.81
N THR A 40 2.37 22.96 -14.75
CA THR A 40 1.17 22.65 -13.97
C THR A 40 0.53 21.47 -14.69
N GLN A 41 0.90 20.26 -14.31
CA GLN A 41 0.21 19.08 -14.76
C GLN A 41 -1.26 19.20 -14.29
N PRO A 42 -2.25 19.03 -15.18
CA PRO A 42 -3.64 18.94 -14.76
C PRO A 42 -3.75 17.75 -13.81
N LEU A 43 -4.23 17.98 -12.60
CA LEU A 43 -4.51 16.91 -11.64
C LEU A 43 -5.40 15.87 -12.34
N PRO A 44 -5.01 14.58 -12.35
CA PRO A 44 -5.81 13.55 -12.99
C PRO A 44 -7.22 13.57 -12.36
N LYS A 45 -8.26 13.58 -13.19
CA LYS A 45 -9.64 13.49 -12.72
C LYS A 45 -9.80 12.15 -12.00
N LYS A 46 -9.80 12.17 -10.67
CA LYS A 46 -10.03 11.01 -9.82
C LYS A 46 -11.43 10.46 -10.12
N GLU A 47 -11.54 9.26 -10.69
CA GLU A 47 -12.83 8.65 -11.02
C GLU A 47 -13.58 8.24 -9.73
N ILE A 48 -14.91 8.22 -9.80
CA ILE A 48 -15.77 7.83 -8.68
C ILE A 48 -15.94 6.30 -8.70
N VAL A 49 -15.73 5.67 -7.55
CA VAL A 49 -15.93 4.23 -7.33
C VAL A 49 -17.02 4.01 -6.29
N GLU A 50 -17.79 2.92 -6.40
CA GLU A 50 -18.82 2.56 -5.42
C GLU A 50 -18.38 1.35 -4.59
N VAL A 51 -18.67 1.37 -3.29
CA VAL A 51 -18.44 0.24 -2.37
C VAL A 51 -19.68 0.05 -1.50
N THR A 52 -20.03 -1.19 -1.20
CA THR A 52 -21.11 -1.54 -0.28
C THR A 52 -20.54 -2.24 0.96
N PHE A 53 -20.74 -1.63 2.13
CA PHE A 53 -20.41 -2.21 3.42
C PHE A 53 -21.63 -2.93 3.98
N VAL A 54 -21.48 -4.19 4.34
CA VAL A 54 -22.52 -5.02 4.96
C VAL A 54 -22.15 -5.22 6.42
N LYS A 55 -22.85 -4.55 7.32
CA LYS A 55 -22.66 -4.71 8.77
C LYS A 55 -23.09 -6.10 9.23
N ALA A 56 -22.64 -6.51 10.41
CA ALA A 56 -23.01 -7.80 11.00
C ALA A 56 -24.51 -7.95 11.28
N ASN A 57 -25.24 -6.84 11.48
CA ASN A 57 -26.71 -6.81 11.61
C ASN A 57 -27.45 -7.01 10.26
N GLY A 58 -26.72 -7.10 9.14
CA GLY A 58 -27.27 -7.21 7.78
C GLY A 58 -27.57 -5.88 7.08
N GLU A 59 -27.36 -4.75 7.76
CA GLU A 59 -27.50 -3.41 7.17
C GLU A 59 -26.48 -3.21 6.05
N ARG A 60 -26.95 -2.68 4.92
CA ARG A 60 -26.14 -2.42 3.72
C ARG A 60 -25.96 -0.92 3.54
N ILE A 61 -24.72 -0.45 3.62
CA ILE A 61 -24.36 0.95 3.46
C ILE A 61 -23.59 1.09 2.15
N LYS A 62 -24.21 1.72 1.15
CA LYS A 62 -23.56 2.02 -0.12
C LYS A 62 -22.94 3.41 -0.05
N VAL A 63 -21.65 3.50 -0.36
CA VAL A 63 -20.89 4.75 -0.36
C VAL A 63 -20.09 4.93 -1.64
N LYS A 64 -19.73 6.20 -1.90
CA LYS A 64 -18.92 6.58 -3.04
C LYS A 64 -17.54 6.99 -2.56
N GLY A 65 -16.52 6.42 -3.17
CA GLY A 65 -15.12 6.78 -2.98
C GLY A 65 -14.52 7.39 -4.24
N LYS A 66 -13.26 7.75 -4.16
CA LYS A 66 -12.46 8.12 -5.33
C LYS A 66 -11.41 7.05 -5.59
N GLU A 67 -11.07 6.84 -6.85
CA GLU A 67 -9.98 5.95 -7.23
C GLU A 67 -8.66 6.38 -6.57
N GLY A 68 -8.01 5.49 -5.83
CA GLY A 68 -6.80 5.76 -5.06
C GLY A 68 -7.05 6.09 -3.58
N ASP A 69 -8.31 6.16 -3.14
CA ASP A 69 -8.64 6.17 -1.71
C ASP A 69 -8.58 4.74 -1.15
N SER A 70 -8.14 4.57 0.09
CA SER A 70 -8.27 3.27 0.78
C SER A 70 -9.72 3.03 1.23
N LEU A 71 -10.09 1.78 1.55
CA LEU A 71 -11.41 1.53 2.14
C LEU A 71 -11.60 2.25 3.48
N LEU A 72 -10.52 2.48 4.23
CA LEU A 72 -10.53 3.31 5.43
C LEU A 72 -10.89 4.76 5.10
N ASP A 73 -10.22 5.37 4.13
CA ASP A 73 -10.49 6.74 3.72
C ASP A 73 -11.94 6.91 3.27
N ILE A 74 -12.51 5.92 2.57
CA ILE A 74 -13.89 5.96 2.10
C ILE A 74 -14.87 5.96 3.27
N VAL A 75 -14.65 5.12 4.29
CA VAL A 75 -15.46 5.09 5.51
C VAL A 75 -15.42 6.44 6.22
N VAL A 76 -14.21 6.99 6.43
CA VAL A 76 -14.01 8.27 7.13
C VAL A 76 -14.61 9.44 6.35
N ASN A 77 -14.31 9.54 5.05
CA ASN A 77 -14.77 10.63 4.19
C ASN A 77 -16.29 10.67 3.99
N ASN A 78 -16.95 9.51 4.08
CA ASN A 78 -18.41 9.42 4.01
C ASN A 78 -19.08 9.38 5.40
N SER A 79 -18.30 9.50 6.48
CA SER A 79 -18.77 9.41 7.87
C SER A 79 -19.65 8.17 8.10
N VAL A 80 -19.21 7.02 7.59
CA VAL A 80 -19.90 5.75 7.79
C VAL A 80 -19.72 5.31 9.22
N ASP A 81 -20.83 5.08 9.90
CA ASP A 81 -20.87 4.66 11.30
C ASP A 81 -20.49 3.17 11.43
N LEU A 82 -19.20 2.90 11.63
CA LEU A 82 -18.64 1.59 11.94
C LEU A 82 -17.88 1.67 13.26
N ASP A 83 -18.46 1.10 14.33
CA ASP A 83 -17.90 1.17 15.67
C ASP A 83 -16.46 0.62 15.74
N GLY A 84 -15.53 1.45 16.23
CA GLY A 84 -14.12 1.08 16.43
C GLY A 84 -13.31 0.83 15.16
N TYR A 85 -13.90 1.02 13.97
CA TYR A 85 -13.23 0.77 12.71
C TYR A 85 -12.09 1.78 12.45
N GLY A 86 -10.90 1.28 12.13
CA GLY A 86 -9.76 2.11 11.75
C GLY A 86 -9.04 2.84 12.89
N ALA A 87 -8.96 2.23 14.08
CA ALA A 87 -8.44 2.83 15.31
C ALA A 87 -6.97 3.32 15.19
N CYS A 88 -6.13 2.64 14.41
CA CYS A 88 -4.74 3.03 14.17
C CYS A 88 -4.54 3.94 12.95
N GLU A 89 -5.63 4.39 12.31
CA GLU A 89 -5.57 5.29 11.14
C GLU A 89 -4.74 4.73 9.96
N GLY A 90 -4.70 3.40 9.81
CA GLY A 90 -4.00 2.74 8.70
C GLY A 90 -2.49 2.53 8.91
N THR A 91 -1.99 2.70 10.14
CA THR A 91 -0.57 2.49 10.49
C THR A 91 -0.20 1.01 10.72
N LEU A 92 -1.05 0.06 10.32
CA LEU A 92 -0.79 -1.39 10.39
C LEU A 92 -0.38 -1.84 11.81
N THR A 93 -1.01 -1.25 12.84
CA THR A 93 -0.74 -1.54 14.27
C THR A 93 -2.00 -2.05 14.99
N CYS A 94 -3.10 -2.30 14.27
CA CYS A 94 -4.31 -2.90 14.81
C CYS A 94 -5.03 -3.71 13.72
N SER A 95 -5.99 -4.54 14.11
CA SER A 95 -6.87 -5.28 13.19
C SER A 95 -8.30 -4.77 13.13
N THR A 96 -8.58 -3.56 13.65
CA THR A 96 -9.96 -3.03 13.68
C THR A 96 -10.51 -2.62 12.30
N CYS A 97 -9.65 -2.58 11.28
CA CYS A 97 -10.04 -2.37 9.88
C CYS A 97 -10.25 -3.68 9.12
N HIS A 98 -10.34 -4.82 9.81
CA HIS A 98 -10.63 -6.12 9.21
C HIS A 98 -11.97 -6.11 8.46
N LEU A 99 -11.92 -6.59 7.22
CA LEU A 99 -13.08 -6.78 6.35
C LEU A 99 -13.03 -8.16 5.71
N ILE A 100 -14.21 -8.73 5.50
CA ILE A 100 -14.39 -10.04 4.86
C ILE A 100 -14.98 -9.82 3.47
N PHE A 101 -14.27 -10.29 2.45
CA PHE A 101 -14.66 -10.12 1.06
C PHE A 101 -15.44 -11.34 0.57
N LYS A 102 -16.34 -11.14 -0.40
CA LYS A 102 -16.86 -12.27 -1.19
C LYS A 102 -15.72 -12.87 -1.99
N LYS A 103 -15.77 -14.18 -2.24
CA LYS A 103 -14.71 -14.87 -2.98
C LYS A 103 -14.43 -14.23 -4.35
N GLU A 104 -15.48 -13.88 -5.09
CA GLU A 104 -15.39 -13.22 -6.39
C GLU A 104 -14.70 -11.84 -6.31
N ASP A 105 -14.95 -11.08 -5.24
CA ASP A 105 -14.35 -9.76 -5.03
C ASP A 105 -12.92 -9.86 -4.49
N PHE A 106 -12.64 -10.85 -3.64
CA PHE A 106 -11.31 -11.15 -3.13
C PHE A 106 -10.35 -11.55 -4.26
N ASP A 107 -10.81 -12.40 -5.17
CA ASP A 107 -10.01 -12.86 -6.32
C ASP A 107 -9.70 -11.71 -7.32
N ARG A 108 -10.43 -10.57 -7.23
CA ARG A 108 -10.17 -9.35 -8.02
C ARG A 108 -9.13 -8.42 -7.39
N LEU A 109 -8.79 -8.61 -6.10
CA LEU A 109 -7.81 -7.75 -5.43
C LEU A 109 -6.43 -7.92 -6.10
N PRO A 110 -5.77 -6.82 -6.52
CA PRO A 110 -4.49 -6.91 -7.22
C PRO A 110 -3.35 -7.40 -6.33
N ASP A 111 -3.37 -6.94 -5.08
CA ASP A 111 -2.27 -7.11 -4.15
C ASP A 111 -2.60 -8.21 -3.16
N LYS A 112 -1.63 -9.09 -2.92
CA LYS A 112 -1.73 -10.07 -1.84
C LYS A 112 -1.52 -9.38 -0.49
N ALA A 113 -1.98 -10.02 0.59
CA ALA A 113 -1.62 -9.58 1.93
C ALA A 113 -0.10 -9.67 2.12
N THR A 114 0.49 -8.67 2.78
CA THR A 114 1.90 -8.73 3.21
C THR A 114 2.03 -9.58 4.47
N ASP A 115 3.24 -10.01 4.81
CA ASP A 115 3.47 -10.80 6.02
C ASP A 115 3.08 -10.00 7.28
N GLU A 116 3.34 -8.69 7.31
CA GLU A 116 2.93 -7.83 8.43
C GLU A 116 1.40 -7.69 8.51
N GLU A 117 0.71 -7.63 7.37
CA GLU A 117 -0.76 -7.61 7.35
C GLU A 117 -1.32 -8.91 7.91
N LEU A 118 -0.72 -10.05 7.55
CA LEU A 118 -1.11 -11.37 8.04
C LEU A 118 -0.90 -11.50 9.55
N ASP A 119 0.23 -11.03 10.07
CA ASP A 119 0.52 -11.01 11.51
C ASP A 119 -0.56 -10.24 12.30
N MET A 120 -1.08 -9.15 11.73
CA MET A 120 -2.17 -8.40 12.36
C MET A 120 -3.55 -9.07 12.15
N LEU A 121 -3.78 -9.71 11.01
CA LEU A 121 -5.01 -10.46 10.73
C LEU A 121 -5.18 -11.67 11.65
N ASP A 122 -4.09 -12.28 12.12
CA ASP A 122 -4.13 -13.37 13.11
C ASP A 122 -4.78 -12.96 14.43
N LEU A 123 -4.80 -11.66 14.74
CA LEU A 123 -5.44 -11.09 15.92
C LEU A 123 -6.91 -10.68 15.68
N ALA A 124 -7.43 -10.85 14.46
CA ALA A 124 -8.79 -10.43 14.11
C ALA A 124 -9.87 -11.43 14.57
N TYR A 125 -11.06 -10.93 14.86
CA TYR A 125 -12.23 -11.77 15.11
C TYR A 125 -12.84 -12.29 13.82
N ASP A 126 -13.39 -13.52 13.83
CA ASP A 126 -14.04 -14.14 12.67
C ASP A 126 -13.17 -14.15 11.40
N LEU A 127 -11.88 -14.47 11.56
CA LEU A 127 -10.95 -14.56 10.44
C LEU A 127 -11.42 -15.62 9.43
N ALA A 128 -11.48 -15.20 8.17
CA ALA A 128 -11.79 -16.03 7.01
C ALA A 128 -10.68 -15.94 5.96
N ASP A 129 -10.58 -16.92 5.06
CA ASP A 129 -9.57 -16.94 3.98
C ASP A 129 -9.66 -15.72 3.04
N THR A 130 -10.82 -15.07 2.97
CA THR A 130 -11.06 -13.86 2.16
C THR A 130 -10.95 -12.57 2.98
N SER A 131 -10.27 -12.62 4.13
CA SER A 131 -10.08 -11.47 5.01
C SER A 131 -8.91 -10.61 4.57
N ARG A 132 -9.07 -9.28 4.66
CA ARG A 132 -8.00 -8.30 4.48
C ARG A 132 -8.18 -7.15 5.46
N LEU A 133 -7.11 -6.40 5.70
CA LEU A 133 -7.18 -5.12 6.39
C LEU A 133 -7.59 -4.04 5.38
N GLY A 134 -8.79 -3.50 5.53
CA GLY A 134 -9.36 -2.51 4.60
C GLY A 134 -8.52 -1.25 4.42
N CYS A 135 -7.71 -0.89 5.41
CA CYS A 135 -6.78 0.25 5.29
C CYS A 135 -5.65 0.02 4.26
N GLN A 136 -5.31 -1.24 3.95
CA GLN A 136 -4.28 -1.59 2.96
C GLN A 136 -4.86 -1.72 1.55
N ILE A 137 -6.19 -1.77 1.41
CA ILE A 137 -6.85 -1.95 0.12
C ILE A 137 -7.11 -0.58 -0.51
N ILE A 138 -6.37 -0.29 -1.58
CA ILE A 138 -6.55 0.92 -2.38
C ILE A 138 -7.59 0.67 -3.46
N MET A 139 -8.62 1.51 -3.50
CA MET A 139 -9.68 1.39 -4.49
C MET A 139 -9.19 1.77 -5.89
N ARG A 140 -9.59 0.97 -6.86
CA ARG A 140 -9.33 1.17 -8.28
C ARG A 140 -10.62 1.08 -9.07
N LYS A 141 -10.61 1.57 -10.31
CA LYS A 141 -11.77 1.52 -11.20
C LYS A 141 -12.34 0.09 -11.38
N ASP A 142 -11.46 -0.90 -11.46
CA ASP A 142 -11.81 -2.31 -11.63
C ASP A 142 -12.39 -2.95 -10.37
N LEU A 143 -12.27 -2.31 -9.20
CA LEU A 143 -12.86 -2.73 -7.93
C LEU A 143 -14.18 -2.00 -7.62
N SER A 144 -14.68 -1.16 -8.53
CA SER A 144 -15.98 -0.51 -8.32
C SER A 144 -17.11 -1.56 -8.23
N GLY A 145 -18.07 -1.31 -7.35
CA GLY A 145 -19.19 -2.22 -7.05
C GLY A 145 -18.87 -3.31 -6.04
N LEU A 146 -17.73 -3.24 -5.35
CA LEU A 146 -17.28 -4.22 -4.38
C LEU A 146 -18.20 -4.27 -3.14
N GLU A 147 -18.50 -5.48 -2.67
CA GLU A 147 -19.28 -5.71 -1.45
C GLU A 147 -18.41 -6.36 -0.38
N VAL A 148 -18.27 -5.67 0.75
CA VAL A 148 -17.47 -6.12 1.90
C VAL A 148 -18.35 -6.29 3.12
N ARG A 149 -18.09 -7.35 3.87
CA ARG A 149 -18.73 -7.59 5.16
C ARG A 149 -17.85 -7.08 6.28
N VAL A 150 -18.45 -6.36 7.21
CA VAL A 150 -17.83 -5.90 8.46
C VAL A 150 -18.12 -6.95 9.55
N PRO A 151 -17.10 -7.44 10.28
CA PRO A 151 -17.28 -8.37 11.39
C PRO A 151 -18.10 -7.71 12.53
N ALA A 152 -18.70 -8.54 13.40
CA ALA A 152 -19.57 -8.05 14.49
C ALA A 152 -18.79 -7.35 15.60
N THR A 153 -17.52 -7.68 15.75
CA THR A 153 -16.64 -7.16 16.80
C THR A 153 -15.28 -6.89 16.18
N VAL A 154 -14.67 -5.78 16.58
CA VAL A 154 -13.32 -5.40 16.17
C VAL A 154 -12.37 -5.62 17.34
N ASN A 155 -11.14 -6.04 17.06
CA ASN A 155 -10.09 -6.15 18.07
C ASN A 155 -9.14 -4.96 17.97
N ASP A 156 -9.14 -4.11 18.99
CA ASP A 156 -8.10 -3.09 19.14
C ASP A 156 -6.98 -3.67 20.01
N ALA A 157 -5.88 -4.09 19.37
CA ALA A 157 -4.73 -4.68 20.05
C ALA A 157 -4.05 -3.72 21.07
N ARG A 158 -4.45 -2.45 21.13
CA ARG A 158 -4.00 -1.47 22.12
C ARG A 158 -4.85 -1.45 23.41
N SER A 159 -5.96 -2.19 23.44
CA SER A 159 -6.93 -2.21 24.56
C SER A 159 -6.63 -3.27 25.61
#